data_AF-A0A7C6N3B6-F1
#
_entry.id   AF-A0A7C6N3B6-F1
#
_cell.length_a   1.000
_cell.length_b   1.000
_cell.length_c   1.000
_cell.angle_alpha   90.00
_cell.angle_beta   90.00
_cell.angle_gamma   90.00
#
_symmetry.space_group_name_H-M   'P 1'
#
loop_
_entity.id
_entity.type
_entity.pdbx_description
1 polymer ?
#
loop_
_entity_poly.entity_id
_entity_poly.type
_entity_poly.pdbx_seq_one_letter_code
_entity_poly.pdbx_strand_id
1 'polypeptide(L)'
;MKYGYFDNEAKEYVIDRVDLPTSWTNYLGVKDMCAVINHTAGGYVFYKSPEYHRITRFRPNGVPMDRPGHYVYLRDDESKDYWSVSWQPVGKSLEEAKYVCRHGMSYTKYQCEYKGIKAEQKLFIPIDDPVEL
;
A
#
# COMPACT_ATOMS: atom_id res chain seq x y z
N MET A 1 22.93 -0.57 0.85
CA MET A 1 21.92 -0.40 -0.22
C MET A 1 20.75 0.40 0.37
N LYS A 2 20.12 1.30 -0.40
CA LYS A 2 18.98 2.11 0.04
C LYS A 2 17.73 1.72 -0.77
N TYR A 3 16.55 1.82 -0.16
CA TYR A 3 15.24 1.52 -0.78
C TYR A 3 14.32 2.75 -0.82
N GLY A 4 14.84 3.90 -0.38
CA GLY A 4 14.06 5.11 -0.20
C GLY A 4 14.82 6.25 0.46
N TYR A 5 14.12 7.36 0.70
CA TYR A 5 14.64 8.59 1.28
C TYR A 5 13.54 9.39 2.01
N PHE A 6 13.95 10.33 2.86
CA PHE A 6 13.04 11.28 3.48
C PHE A 6 12.75 12.45 2.55
N ASP A 7 11.47 12.74 2.35
CA ASP A 7 10.98 13.96 1.74
C ASP A 7 10.54 14.90 2.86
N ASN A 8 11.46 15.77 3.28
CA ASN A 8 11.26 16.64 4.44
C ASN A 8 10.18 17.70 4.20
N GLU A 9 9.98 18.11 2.95
CA GLU A 9 8.96 19.08 2.57
C GLU A 9 7.56 18.46 2.69
N ALA A 10 7.38 17.26 2.13
CA ALA A 10 6.12 16.53 2.22
C ALA A 10 5.88 15.87 3.60
N LYS A 11 6.93 15.77 4.43
CA LYS A 11 6.95 14.97 5.67
C LYS A 11 6.59 13.51 5.41
N GLU A 12 7.16 12.96 4.34
CA GLU A 12 6.94 11.59 3.88
C GLU A 12 8.25 10.81 3.88
N TYR A 13 8.17 9.49 4.01
CA TYR A 13 9.23 8.58 3.60
C TYR A 13 8.87 8.00 2.23
N VAL A 14 9.74 8.21 1.25
CA VAL A 14 9.56 7.74 -0.13
C VAL A 14 10.32 6.44 -0.31
N ILE A 15 9.60 5.38 -0.70
CA ILE A 15 10.12 4.07 -1.08
C ILE A 15 10.10 4.01 -2.61
N ASP A 16 11.25 4.23 -3.23
CA ASP A 16 11.41 4.24 -4.69
C ASP A 16 11.95 2.91 -5.25
N ARG A 17 12.21 1.96 -4.35
CA ARG A 17 12.53 0.56 -4.66
C ARG A 17 11.73 -0.38 -3.76
N VAL A 18 10.72 -1.02 -4.34
CA VAL A 18 9.67 -1.76 -3.63
C VAL A 18 9.96 -3.25 -3.38
N ASP A 19 11.04 -3.80 -3.95
CA ASP A 19 11.54 -5.15 -3.66
C ASP A 19 12.41 -5.19 -2.39
N LEU A 20 12.02 -4.45 -1.36
CA LEU A 20 12.77 -4.35 -0.12
C LEU A 20 12.62 -5.62 0.74
N PRO A 21 13.62 -6.00 1.55
CA PRO A 21 13.75 -7.36 2.10
C PRO A 21 12.76 -7.69 3.23
N THR A 22 11.96 -6.72 3.67
CA THR A 22 11.03 -6.88 4.79
C THR A 22 9.81 -5.97 4.62
N SER A 23 8.79 -6.13 5.45
CA SER A 23 7.64 -5.23 5.44
C SER A 23 7.98 -3.89 6.07
N TRP A 24 8.01 -2.81 5.27
CA TRP A 24 7.89 -1.45 5.80
C TRP A 24 6.43 -1.06 5.85
N THR A 25 5.96 -0.64 7.02
CA THR A 25 4.56 -0.36 7.33
C THR A 25 4.33 1.08 7.75
N ASN A 26 3.08 1.50 7.64
CA ASN A 26 2.54 2.75 8.16
C ASN A 26 1.21 2.48 8.87
N TYR A 27 0.80 3.43 9.72
CA TYR A 27 -0.47 3.41 10.42
C TYR A 27 -1.39 4.50 9.89
N LEU A 28 -2.64 4.12 9.62
CA LEU A 28 -3.71 5.03 9.23
C LEU A 28 -4.71 5.17 10.36
N GLY A 29 -5.32 6.35 10.47
CA GLY A 29 -6.35 6.63 11.46
C GLY A 29 -5.79 7.17 12.77
N VAL A 30 -6.50 8.12 13.35
CA VAL A 30 -6.10 8.86 14.57
C VAL A 30 -7.16 8.79 15.68
N LYS A 31 -8.23 8.04 15.45
CA LYS A 31 -9.33 7.81 16.41
C LYS A 31 -9.60 6.30 16.54
N ASP A 32 -10.87 5.89 16.50
CA ASP A 32 -11.30 4.53 16.77
C ASP A 32 -10.95 3.53 15.66
N MET A 33 -10.92 3.95 14.39
CA MET A 33 -10.53 3.08 13.28
C MET A 33 -9.04 3.23 13.00
N CYS A 34 -8.37 2.10 12.79
CA CYS A 34 -6.94 2.04 12.50
C CYS A 34 -6.65 1.00 11.43
N ALA A 35 -5.72 1.31 10.52
CA ALA A 35 -5.18 0.36 9.56
C ALA A 35 -3.67 0.22 9.73
N VAL A 36 -3.17 -1.02 9.61
CA VAL A 36 -1.74 -1.34 9.47
C VAL A 36 -1.52 -1.74 8.03
N ILE A 37 -0.81 -0.91 7.27
CA ILE A 37 -0.59 -1.12 5.83
C ILE A 37 0.90 -1.10 5.50
N ASN A 38 1.35 -1.96 4.58
CA ASN A 38 2.73 -2.01 4.13
C ASN A 38 2.94 -1.22 2.82
N HIS A 39 4.19 -1.12 2.38
CA HIS A 39 4.59 -0.46 1.13
C HIS A 39 4.08 -1.12 -0.16
N THR A 40 3.42 -2.28 -0.08
CA THR A 40 2.78 -2.98 -1.21
C THR A 40 1.28 -3.19 -1.02
N ALA A 41 0.64 -2.36 -0.18
CA ALA A 41 -0.78 -2.38 0.15
C ALA A 41 -1.31 -3.66 0.82
N GLY A 42 -0.42 -4.53 1.30
CA GLY A 42 -0.72 -5.61 2.25
C GLY A 42 -1.04 -5.04 3.63
N GLY A 43 -1.95 -5.65 4.37
CA GLY A 43 -2.35 -5.10 5.67
C GLY A 43 -3.74 -5.46 6.11
N TYR A 44 -4.19 -4.80 7.18
CA TYR A 44 -5.54 -4.94 7.70
C TYR A 44 -6.04 -3.70 8.42
N VAL A 45 -7.37 -3.60 8.55
CA VAL A 45 -8.07 -2.54 9.27
C VAL A 45 -8.92 -3.11 10.40
N PHE A 46 -9.05 -2.38 11.51
CA PHE A 46 -9.84 -2.74 12.68
C PHE A 46 -10.48 -1.50 13.33
N TYR A 47 -11.51 -1.73 14.15
CA TYR A 47 -12.22 -0.66 14.87
C TYR A 47 -12.15 -0.89 16.39
N LYS A 48 -11.44 -0.03 17.12
CA LYS A 48 -11.16 -0.07 18.57
C LYS A 48 -10.31 -1.27 19.02
N SER A 49 -10.79 -2.50 18.81
CA SER A 49 -10.11 -3.72 19.23
C SER A 49 -9.55 -4.50 18.03
N PRO A 50 -8.22 -4.67 17.91
CA PRO A 50 -7.64 -5.47 16.83
C PRO A 50 -7.89 -6.98 16.97
N GLU A 51 -8.27 -7.44 18.17
CA GLU A 51 -8.63 -8.83 18.49
C GLU A 51 -10.10 -9.09 18.16
N TYR A 52 -11.00 -8.23 18.64
CA TYR A 52 -12.44 -8.49 18.59
C TYR A 52 -13.17 -7.82 17.42
N HIS A 53 -12.58 -6.78 16.79
CA HIS A 53 -13.23 -5.97 15.75
C HIS A 53 -12.33 -5.75 14.53
N ARG A 54 -11.58 -6.78 14.14
CA ARG A 54 -10.86 -6.78 12.87
C ARG A 54 -11.85 -6.85 11.71
N ILE A 55 -11.66 -6.00 10.70
CA ILE A 55 -12.56 -5.89 9.53
C ILE A 55 -11.97 -6.68 8.34
N THR A 56 -10.71 -6.42 7.97
CA THR A 56 -10.02 -7.15 6.90
C THR A 56 -9.05 -8.18 7.49
N ARG A 57 -8.91 -9.35 6.84
CA ARG A 57 -8.03 -10.42 7.35
C ARG A 57 -6.56 -10.08 7.11
N PHE A 58 -5.67 -10.70 7.88
CA PHE A 58 -4.23 -10.69 7.65
C PHE A 58 -3.64 -12.06 7.97
N ARG A 59 -2.74 -12.58 7.13
CA ARG A 59 -1.99 -13.82 7.39
C ARG A 59 -0.57 -13.46 7.81
N PRO A 60 -0.30 -13.29 9.12
CA PRO A 60 1.05 -13.00 9.59
C PRO A 60 1.98 -14.17 9.27
N ASN A 61 3.22 -13.87 8.92
CA ASN A 61 4.23 -14.87 8.53
C ASN A 61 3.76 -15.82 7.40
N GLY A 62 2.86 -15.34 6.53
CA GLY A 62 2.39 -16.09 5.37
C GLY A 62 3.46 -16.21 4.28
N VAL A 63 3.27 -17.17 3.38
CA VAL A 63 4.06 -17.29 2.15
C VAL A 63 3.09 -17.25 0.95
N PRO A 64 3.17 -16.23 0.06
CA PRO A 64 3.98 -15.01 0.19
C PRO A 64 3.55 -14.12 1.37
N MET A 65 4.49 -13.31 1.88
CA MET A 65 4.28 -12.44 3.05
C MET A 65 3.25 -11.33 2.75
N ASP A 66 2.73 -10.75 3.84
CA ASP A 66 1.92 -9.53 3.85
C ASP A 66 0.64 -9.58 3.01
N ARG A 67 -0.09 -10.70 3.08
CA ARG A 67 -1.39 -10.85 2.43
C ARG A 67 -2.49 -11.27 3.40
N PRO A 68 -3.78 -10.98 3.10
CA PRO A 68 -4.27 -10.13 2.01
C PRO A 68 -4.03 -8.63 2.31
N GLY A 69 -4.62 -7.77 1.47
CA GLY A 69 -4.40 -6.33 1.48
C GLY A 69 -5.47 -5.57 0.72
N HIS A 70 -5.22 -4.29 0.51
CA HIS A 70 -6.16 -3.27 0.06
C HIS A 70 -5.81 -2.87 -1.38
N TYR A 71 -6.09 -3.77 -2.32
CA TYR A 71 -5.52 -3.74 -3.66
C TYR A 71 -6.46 -3.12 -4.70
N VAL A 72 -5.89 -2.28 -5.57
CA VAL A 72 -6.54 -1.84 -6.82
C VAL A 72 -5.83 -2.50 -7.99
N TYR A 73 -6.59 -3.23 -8.81
CA TYR A 73 -6.11 -3.84 -10.05
C TYR A 73 -6.51 -2.98 -11.24
N LEU A 74 -5.56 -2.80 -12.15
CA LEU A 74 -5.75 -2.16 -13.44
C LEU A 74 -5.63 -3.22 -14.53
N ARG A 75 -6.42 -3.06 -15.57
CA ARG A 75 -6.42 -3.95 -16.72
C ARG A 75 -6.57 -3.14 -17.99
N ASP A 76 -5.70 -3.40 -18.95
CA ASP A 76 -5.88 -2.95 -20.31
C ASP A 76 -6.87 -3.90 -21.00
N ASP A 77 -8.00 -3.35 -21.45
CA ASP A 77 -9.06 -4.13 -22.06
C ASP A 77 -8.77 -4.56 -23.50
N GLU A 78 -7.79 -3.98 -24.17
CA GLU A 78 -7.37 -4.40 -25.52
C GLU A 78 -6.37 -5.56 -25.42
N SER A 79 -5.26 -5.37 -24.71
CA SER A 79 -4.21 -6.40 -24.57
C SER A 79 -4.55 -7.50 -23.56
N LYS A 80 -5.57 -7.26 -22.71
CA LYS A 80 -5.96 -8.10 -21.56
C LYS A 80 -4.90 -8.20 -20.46
N ASP A 81 -3.81 -7.45 -20.56
CA ASP A 81 -2.78 -7.37 -19.54
C ASP A 81 -3.29 -6.65 -18.28
N TYR A 82 -2.77 -7.02 -17.12
CA TYR A 82 -3.20 -6.46 -15.84
C TYR A 82 -2.05 -6.31 -14.86
N TRP A 83 -2.19 -5.36 -13.94
CA TRP A 83 -1.24 -5.07 -12.87
C TRP A 83 -1.96 -4.46 -11.68
N SER A 84 -1.31 -4.43 -10.52
CA SER A 84 -1.81 -3.71 -9.34
C SER A 84 -1.17 -2.31 -9.26
N VAL A 85 -1.87 -1.36 -8.64
CA VAL A 85 -1.30 -0.01 -8.37
C VAL A 85 -0.16 -0.10 -7.36
N SER A 86 -0.32 -0.93 -6.33
CA SER A 86 0.79 -1.45 -5.53
C SER A 86 1.57 -2.52 -6.31
N TRP A 87 2.86 -2.72 -6.02
CA TRP A 87 3.66 -3.72 -6.74
C TRP A 87 3.14 -5.16 -6.54
N GLN A 88 2.99 -5.58 -5.28
CA GLN A 88 2.22 -6.78 -4.95
C GLN A 88 0.72 -6.44 -5.00
N PRO A 89 -0.16 -7.39 -5.33
CA PRO A 89 0.11 -8.83 -5.43
C PRO A 89 0.44 -9.35 -6.83
N VAL A 90 0.31 -8.54 -7.90
CA VAL A 90 0.58 -9.00 -9.26
C VAL A 90 2.08 -9.18 -9.51
N GLY A 91 2.92 -8.29 -8.98
CA GLY A 91 4.37 -8.43 -9.03
C GLY A 91 4.94 -8.26 -10.44
N LYS A 92 4.49 -7.23 -11.19
CA LYS A 92 5.06 -6.91 -12.50
C LYS A 92 6.57 -6.70 -12.41
N SER A 93 7.28 -7.04 -13.49
CA SER A 93 8.74 -6.86 -13.57
C SER A 93 9.10 -5.39 -13.31
N LEU A 94 10.02 -5.17 -12.37
CA LEU A 94 10.52 -3.82 -12.04
C LEU A 94 11.41 -3.25 -13.15
N GLU A 95 11.78 -4.06 -14.15
CA GLU A 95 12.44 -3.59 -15.37
C GLU A 95 11.47 -2.91 -16.33
N GLU A 96 10.17 -3.26 -16.27
CA GLU A 96 9.13 -2.73 -17.15
C GLU A 96 8.23 -1.70 -16.46
N ALA A 97 8.00 -1.86 -15.16
CA ALA A 97 7.08 -1.06 -14.36
C ALA A 97 7.81 -0.31 -13.26
N LYS A 98 7.48 0.97 -13.09
CA LYS A 98 8.00 1.79 -11.98
C LYS A 98 6.95 1.84 -10.88
N TYR A 99 7.40 1.66 -9.64
CA TYR A 99 6.56 1.72 -8.46
C TYR A 99 7.18 2.64 -7.42
N VAL A 100 6.35 3.43 -6.76
CA VAL A 100 6.74 4.26 -5.62
C VAL A 100 5.68 4.13 -4.53
N CYS A 101 6.12 3.96 -3.29
CA CYS A 101 5.25 4.08 -2.12
C CYS A 101 5.70 5.26 -1.27
N ARG A 102 4.77 6.12 -0.84
CA ARG A 102 5.03 7.24 0.05
C ARG A 102 4.25 7.06 1.33
N HIS A 103 4.94 6.82 2.44
CA HIS A 103 4.34 6.81 3.77
C HIS A 103 4.37 8.22 4.35
N GLY A 104 3.20 8.80 4.60
CA GLY A 104 3.05 10.08 5.27
C GLY A 104 2.38 9.92 6.63
N MET A 105 2.12 11.05 7.30
CA MET A 105 1.44 11.05 8.60
C MET A 105 -0.04 10.69 8.43
N SER A 106 -0.43 9.47 8.82
CA SER A 106 -1.80 8.95 8.72
C SER A 106 -2.35 8.81 7.28
N TYR A 107 -1.48 8.68 6.29
CA TYR A 107 -1.83 8.29 4.92
C TYR A 107 -0.68 7.56 4.23
N THR A 108 -0.98 6.79 3.20
CA THR A 108 0.02 6.21 2.29
C THR A 108 -0.42 6.40 0.85
N LYS A 109 0.51 6.72 -0.05
CA LYS A 109 0.28 6.75 -1.50
C LYS A 109 1.05 5.62 -2.16
N TYR A 110 0.38 4.85 -3.00
CA TYR A 110 0.97 3.87 -3.92
C TYR A 110 0.87 4.42 -5.33
N GLN A 111 1.96 4.42 -6.06
CA GLN A 111 2.04 4.94 -7.42
C GLN A 111 2.64 3.88 -8.33
N CYS A 112 2.10 3.75 -9.54
CA CYS A 112 2.68 2.93 -10.58
C CYS A 112 2.69 3.65 -11.94
N GLU A 113 3.70 3.31 -12.74
CA GLU A 113 3.78 3.68 -14.15
C GLU A 113 4.16 2.43 -14.95
N TYR A 114 3.25 1.98 -15.82
CA TYR A 114 3.45 0.80 -16.65
C TYR A 114 2.76 0.99 -18.00
N LYS A 115 3.46 0.69 -19.10
CA LYS A 115 2.94 0.80 -20.48
C LYS A 115 2.23 2.13 -20.78
N GLY A 116 2.78 3.23 -20.31
CA GLY A 116 2.25 4.59 -20.54
C GLY A 116 1.06 4.97 -19.64
N ILE A 117 0.59 4.09 -18.76
CA ILE A 117 -0.47 4.38 -17.80
C ILE A 117 0.16 4.70 -16.45
N LYS A 118 -0.19 5.87 -15.91
CA LYS A 118 0.16 6.29 -14.55
C LYS A 118 -1.06 6.16 -13.65
N ALA A 119 -0.89 5.59 -12.48
CA ALA A 119 -1.94 5.46 -11.50
C ALA A 119 -1.44 5.75 -10.08
N GLU A 120 -2.34 6.26 -9.24
CA GLU A 120 -2.11 6.50 -7.83
C GLU A 120 -3.31 5.99 -7.02
N GLN A 121 -3.01 5.32 -5.91
CA GLN A 121 -3.95 4.96 -4.86
C GLN A 121 -3.47 5.61 -3.57
N LYS A 122 -4.27 6.50 -2.99
CA LYS A 122 -3.99 7.08 -1.67
C LYS A 122 -4.93 6.44 -0.67
N LEU A 123 -4.38 5.75 0.33
CA LEU A 123 -5.12 5.20 1.45
C LEU A 123 -4.98 6.12 2.68
N PHE A 124 -6.10 6.48 3.28
CA PHE A 124 -6.16 7.18 4.56
C PHE A 124 -7.49 6.93 5.27
N ILE A 125 -7.53 7.22 6.58
CA ILE A 125 -8.77 7.22 7.36
C ILE A 125 -9.03 8.68 7.76
N PRO A 126 -10.13 9.31 7.29
CA PRO A 126 -10.47 10.68 7.67
C PRO A 126 -10.74 10.78 9.17
N ILE A 127 -10.53 11.98 9.73
CA ILE A 127 -10.58 12.20 11.18
C ILE A 127 -11.98 11.93 11.75
N ASP A 128 -13.03 12.26 11.02
CA ASP A 128 -14.41 12.26 11.54
C ASP A 128 -15.29 11.13 11.02
N ASP A 129 -14.74 10.21 10.21
CA ASP A 129 -15.48 9.10 9.64
C ASP A 129 -14.66 7.80 9.74
N PRO A 130 -15.15 6.76 10.45
CA PRO A 130 -14.46 5.48 10.58
C PRO A 130 -14.59 4.63 9.30
N VAL A 131 -14.05 5.14 8.21
CA VAL A 131 -13.93 4.47 6.91
C VAL A 131 -12.50 4.61 6.37
N GLU A 132 -12.07 3.67 5.54
CA GLU A 132 -10.85 3.84 4.76
C GLU A 132 -11.23 4.36 3.37
N LEU A 133 -10.52 5.41 2.92
CA LEU A 133 -10.66 6.03 1.60
C LEU A 133 -9.36 5.91 0.81
#